data_AF-A0A353NMU4-F1
#
_entry.id   AF-A0A353NMU4-F1
#
_cell.length_a   1.000
_cell.length_b   1.000
_cell.length_c   1.000
_cell.angle_alpha   90.00
_cell.angle_beta   90.00
_cell.angle_gamma   90.00
#
_symmetry.space_group_name_H-M   'P 1'
#
loop_
_entity.id
_entity.type
_entity.pdbx_description
1 polymer ?
#
loop_
_entity_poly.entity_id
_entity_poly.type
_entity_poly.pdbx_seq_one_letter_code
_entity_poly.pdbx_strand_id
1 'polypeptide(L)' 'HPNQELQKDWQEIGEECFKIRVLEKMEYDKDESKTDYTDDLDILKMLWIDKLKDKGITLY' A
#
# COMPACT_ATOMS: atom_id res chain seq x y z
N HIS A 1 0.67 17.45 7.76
CA HIS A 1 -0.11 16.24 8.10
C HIS A 1 -0.18 15.36 6.87
N PRO A 2 0.09 14.06 6.99
CA PRO A 2 -0.01 13.10 5.89
C PRO A 2 -1.46 13.07 5.36
N ASN A 3 -1.62 13.20 4.03
CA ASN A 3 -2.87 13.24 3.26
C ASN A 3 -4.12 13.82 3.96
N GLN A 4 -4.17 15.16 4.02
CA GLN A 4 -5.34 15.93 4.48
C GLN A 4 -6.59 15.68 3.61
N GLU A 5 -6.42 15.37 2.33
CA GLU A 5 -7.52 15.03 1.41
C GLU A 5 -8.15 13.69 1.78
N LEU A 6 -7.34 12.65 1.99
CA LEU A 6 -7.81 11.34 2.45
C LEU A 6 -8.55 11.46 3.80
N GLN A 7 -8.05 12.30 4.71
CA GLN A 7 -8.70 12.50 6.00
C GLN A 7 -10.05 13.20 5.87
N LYS A 8 -10.18 14.19 4.96
CA LYS A 8 -11.46 14.83 4.66
C LYS A 8 -12.43 13.85 4.03
N ASP A 9 -12.00 13.12 3.01
CA ASP A 9 -12.82 12.10 2.35
C ASP A 9 -13.30 11.07 3.40
N TRP A 10 -12.40 10.56 4.25
CA TRP A 10 -12.76 9.65 5.33
C TRP A 10 -13.84 10.20 6.28
N GLN A 11 -13.79 11.50 6.60
CA GLN A 11 -14.80 12.16 7.44
C GLN A 11 -16.13 12.41 6.71
N GLU A 12 -16.10 12.65 5.39
CA GLU A 12 -17.28 13.02 4.60
C GLU A 12 -18.06 11.81 4.07
N ILE A 13 -17.37 10.79 3.54
CA ILE A 13 -17.99 9.59 2.93
C ILE A 13 -17.97 8.36 3.86
N GLY A 14 -17.22 8.42 4.97
CA GLY A 14 -17.18 7.35 5.97
C GLY A 14 -16.31 6.15 5.57
N GLU A 15 -15.94 5.33 6.56
CA GLU A 15 -15.05 4.18 6.40
C GLU A 15 -15.57 3.12 5.43
N GLU A 16 -16.89 3.04 5.28
CA GLU A 16 -17.60 2.11 4.39
C GLU A 16 -17.35 2.36 2.90
N CYS A 17 -16.97 3.60 2.54
CA CYS A 17 -16.56 3.94 1.18
C CYS A 17 -15.08 3.63 0.90
N PHE A 18 -14.30 3.24 1.92
CA PHE A 18 -12.91 2.84 1.76
C PHE A 18 -12.76 1.32 1.78
N LYS A 19 -11.83 0.81 0.96
CA LYS A 19 -11.52 -0.62 0.94
C LYS A 19 -10.02 -0.86 1.00
N ILE A 20 -9.57 -1.37 2.14
CA ILE A 20 -8.20 -1.85 2.32
C ILE A 20 -8.14 -3.28 1.80
N ARG A 21 -7.21 -3.56 0.88
CA ARG A 21 -6.92 -4.91 0.38
C ARG A 21 -5.42 -5.16 0.41
N VAL A 22 -5.04 -6.38 0.76
CA VAL A 22 -3.66 -6.85 0.58
C VAL A 22 -3.47 -7.11 -0.92
N LEU A 23 -2.59 -6.33 -1.55
CA LEU A 23 -2.28 -6.48 -2.98
C LEU A 23 -1.39 -7.70 -3.22
N GLU A 24 -0.42 -7.91 -2.34
CA GLU A 24 0.53 -9.01 -2.41
C GLU A 24 1.07 -9.32 -1.00
N LYS A 25 1.29 -10.60 -0.72
CA LYS A 25 1.85 -11.07 0.54
C LYS A 25 3.22 -11.67 0.25
N MET A 26 4.25 -11.18 0.92
CA MET A 26 5.56 -11.83 0.92
C MET A 26 5.60 -12.93 1.98
N GLU A 27 6.19 -14.07 1.64
CA GLU A 27 6.54 -15.08 2.63
C GLU A 27 7.84 -14.70 3.31
N TYR A 28 7.90 -14.89 4.64
CA TYR A 28 9.15 -14.78 5.38
C TYR A 28 10.05 -15.94 5.00
N ASP A 29 11.36 -15.67 4.86
CA ASP A 29 12.33 -16.74 4.68
C ASP A 29 12.36 -17.64 5.94
N LYS A 30 12.74 -18.91 5.77
CA LYS A 30 12.89 -19.87 6.88
C LYS A 30 14.06 -19.49 7.79
N ASP A 31 14.95 -18.62 7.32
CA ASP A 31 16.03 -18.06 8.10
C ASP A 31 15.53 -16.87 8.95
N GLU A 32 15.28 -17.14 10.24
CA GLU A 32 14.80 -16.16 11.23
C GLU A 32 15.78 -14.99 11.45
N SER A 33 17.01 -15.06 10.91
CA SER A 33 17.99 -13.98 11.00
C SER A 33 17.70 -12.83 10.02
N LYS A 34 16.99 -13.09 8.90
CA LYS A 34 16.57 -12.07 7.94
C LYS A 34 15.24 -11.49 8.40
N THR A 35 15.31 -10.50 9.30
CA THR A 35 14.13 -9.83 9.87
C THR A 35 13.82 -8.49 9.19
N ASP A 36 14.79 -7.93 8.48
CA ASP A 36 14.63 -6.65 7.79
C ASP A 36 14.31 -6.87 6.31
N TYR A 37 13.03 -6.65 5.97
CA TYR A 37 12.50 -6.67 4.60
C TYR A 37 12.17 -5.26 4.12
N THR A 38 12.69 -4.20 4.77
CA THR A 38 12.34 -2.81 4.43
C THR A 38 12.62 -2.51 2.96
N ASP A 39 13.80 -2.85 2.48
CA ASP A 39 14.20 -2.63 1.08
C ASP A 39 13.34 -3.45 0.10
N ASP A 40 13.09 -4.72 0.41
CA ASP A 40 12.26 -5.62 -0.39
C ASP A 40 10.81 -5.09 -0.49
N LEU A 41 10.26 -4.58 0.62
CA LEU A 41 8.93 -3.99 0.69
C LEU A 41 8.84 -2.66 -0.08
N ASP A 42 9.87 -1.81 0.00
CA ASP A 42 9.92 -0.56 -0.76
C ASP A 42 9.96 -0.83 -2.28
N ILE A 43 10.75 -1.82 -2.72
CA ILE A 43 10.78 -2.25 -4.12
C ILE A 43 9.39 -2.75 -4.55
N LEU A 44 8.77 -3.63 -3.74
CA LEU A 44 7.43 -4.15 -4.04
C LEU A 44 6.40 -3.01 -4.14
N LYS A 45 6.46 -2.05 -3.23
CA LYS A 45 5.60 -0.86 -3.24
C LYS A 45 5.78 -0.07 -4.54
N MET A 46 7.01 0.18 -4.98
CA MET A 46 7.29 0.89 -6.24
C MET A 46 6.73 0.13 -7.45
N LEU A 47 6.93 -1.19 -7.52
CA LEU A 47 6.38 -2.03 -8.59
C LEU A 47 4.85 -2.00 -8.63
N TRP A 48 4.20 -2.03 -7.47
CA TRP A 48 2.74 -1.93 -7.40
C TRP A 48 2.23 -0.55 -7.79
N ILE A 49 2.90 0.52 -7.38
CA ILE A 49 2.57 1.89 -7.80
C ILE A 49 2.57 1.98 -9.33
N ASP A 50 3.60 1.42 -9.99
CA ASP A 50 3.72 1.44 -11.44
C ASP A 50 2.62 0.59 -12.12
N LYS A 51 2.40 -0.64 -11.65
CA LYS A 51 1.31 -1.52 -12.12
C LYS A 51 -0.08 -0.90 -11.96
N LEU A 52 -0.32 -0.17 -10.87
CA LEU A 52 -1.61 0.49 -10.63
C LEU A 52 -1.79 1.69 -11.56
N LYS A 53 -0.73 2.48 -11.79
CA LYS A 53 -0.74 3.56 -12.77
C LYS A 53 -1.01 3.06 -14.19
N ASP A 54 -0.38 1.96 -14.60
CA ASP A 54 -0.62 1.32 -15.91
C ASP A 54 -2.08 0.85 -16.06
N LYS A 55 -2.70 0.40 -14.97
CA LYS A 55 -4.13 0.06 -14.91
C LYS A 55 -5.06 1.28 -14.86
N GLY A 56 -4.53 2.50 -14.91
CA GLY A 56 -5.30 3.74 -14.84
C GLY A 56 -5.83 4.09 -13.45
N ILE A 57 -5.23 3.55 -12.39
CA ILE A 57 -5.59 3.87 -11.00
C ILE A 57 -4.78 5.08 -10.54
N THR A 58 -5.48 6.13 -10.09
CA THR A 58 -4.87 7.31 -9.47
C THR A 58 -4.58 7.04 -8.00
N LEU A 59 -3.37 7.40 -7.56
CA LEU A 59 -2.95 7.31 -6.16
C LEU A 59 -3.17 8.67 -5.50
N TYR A 60 -3.70 8.65 -4.27
CA TYR A 60 -3.79 9.80 -3.37
C TYR A 60 -2.42 10.24 -2.84
#